data_AF-A0A3N6GGK3-F1
#
_entry.id   AF-A0A3N6GGK3-F1
#
_cell.length_a   1.000
_cell.length_b   1.000
_cell.length_c   1.000
_cell.angle_alpha   90.00
_cell.angle_beta   90.00
_cell.angle_gamma   90.00
#
_symmetry.space_group_name_H-M   'P 1'
#
loop_
_entity.id
_entity.type
_entity.pdbx_description
1 polymer ?
#
loop_
_entity_poly.entity_id
_entity_poly.type
_entity_poly.pdbx_seq_one_letter_code
_entity_poly.pdbx_strand_id
1 'polypeptide(L)'
;MSSDLVPRPAAAAAPADGDNRYKSVQAKLKKLAGAMDGAVDELSALQRGMRANADRAEALAGHIAHAELDTKFVELTSTVSVALGGAAIEVRKLTETARNVAGTAHDAQRTHSQLYGPLDDVRSSRRERTPKPGFFAR
;
A
#
# COMPACT_ATOMS: atom_id res chain seq x y z
N MET A 1 -29.26 -4.05 5.55
CA MET A 1 -28.37 -2.99 5.03
C MET A 1 -27.01 -3.65 4.76
N SER A 2 -26.85 -4.29 3.61
CA SER A 2 -25.57 -4.92 3.20
C SER A 2 -24.63 -3.82 2.72
N SER A 3 -23.44 -3.73 3.32
CA SER A 3 -22.38 -2.88 2.79
C SER A 3 -21.77 -3.57 1.56
N ASP A 4 -22.12 -3.09 0.37
CA ASP A 4 -21.47 -3.42 -0.90
C ASP A 4 -20.07 -2.77 -0.97
N LEU A 5 -19.15 -3.23 -0.12
CA LEU A 5 -17.72 -3.03 -0.33
C LEU A 5 -17.26 -3.98 -1.43
N VAL A 6 -17.69 -3.69 -2.66
CA VAL A 6 -17.16 -4.38 -3.85
C VAL A 6 -15.69 -3.99 -3.97
N PRO A 7 -14.75 -4.95 -4.02
CA PRO A 7 -13.36 -4.65 -4.32
C PRO A 7 -13.33 -3.86 -5.62
N ARG A 8 -12.76 -2.65 -5.59
CA ARG A 8 -12.60 -1.85 -6.81
C ARG A 8 -11.92 -2.77 -7.83
N PRO A 9 -12.53 -3.02 -9.00
CA PRO A 9 -11.94 -3.90 -10.00
C PRO A 9 -10.51 -3.41 -10.22
N ALA A 10 -9.55 -4.33 -10.12
CA ALA A 10 -8.16 -4.02 -10.34
C ALA A 10 -8.07 -3.35 -11.71
N ALA A 11 -7.90 -2.02 -11.70
CA ALA A 11 -7.69 -1.28 -12.93
C ALA A 11 -6.46 -1.93 -13.58
N ALA A 12 -6.56 -2.25 -14.87
CA ALA A 12 -5.40 -2.73 -15.62
C ALA A 12 -4.23 -1.82 -15.27
N ALA A 13 -3.11 -2.42 -14.84
CA ALA A 13 -1.92 -1.67 -14.49
C ALA A 13 -1.69 -0.66 -15.62
N ALA A 14 -1.65 0.64 -15.28
CA ALA A 14 -1.46 1.68 -16.27
C ALA A 14 -0.27 1.27 -17.14
N PRO A 15 -0.37 1.37 -18.48
CA PRO A 15 0.73 0.98 -19.35
C PRO A 15 1.97 1.68 -18.82
N ALA A 16 3.00 0.88 -18.53
CA ALA A 16 4.24 1.44 -18.02
C ALA A 16 4.70 2.46 -19.06
N ASP A 17 4.72 3.73 -18.67
CA ASP A 17 5.32 4.76 -19.49
C ASP A 17 6.72 4.26 -19.85
N GLY A 18 6.95 4.07 -21.14
CA GLY A 18 8.17 3.48 -21.70
C GLY A 18 9.41 4.33 -21.46
N ASP A 19 9.29 5.50 -20.82
CA ASP A 19 10.43 6.29 -20.38
C ASP A 19 11.21 5.58 -19.25
N ASN A 20 12.23 4.85 -19.69
CA ASN A 20 13.22 4.17 -18.85
C ASN A 20 14.51 4.98 -18.70
N ARG A 21 14.50 6.29 -18.98
CA ARG A 21 15.67 7.15 -18.73
C ARG A 21 16.00 7.14 -17.24
N TYR A 22 17.29 7.24 -16.91
CA TYR A 22 17.80 7.20 -15.54
C TYR A 22 16.97 8.04 -14.55
N LYS A 23 16.78 9.34 -14.86
CA LYS A 23 16.01 10.26 -14.00
C LYS A 23 14.54 9.86 -13.85
N SER A 24 13.93 9.28 -14.90
CA SER A 24 12.55 8.80 -14.87
C SER A 24 12.41 7.59 -13.95
N VAL A 25 13.31 6.61 -14.06
CA VAL A 25 13.34 5.43 -13.18
C VAL A 25 13.58 5.84 -11.72
N GLN A 26 14.52 6.75 -11.46
CA GLN A 26 14.76 7.32 -10.13
C GLN A 26 13.50 7.97 -9.54
N ALA A 27 12.79 8.78 -10.33
CA ALA A 27 11.56 9.42 -9.90
C ALA A 27 10.42 8.41 -9.64
N LYS A 28 10.28 7.40 -10.51
CA LYS A 28 9.28 6.33 -10.38
C LYS A 28 9.51 5.52 -9.10
N LEU A 29 10.75 5.11 -8.82
CA LEU A 29 11.10 4.38 -7.60
C LEU A 29 10.88 5.21 -6.33
N LYS A 30 11.29 6.49 -6.34
CA LYS A 30 11.03 7.41 -5.22
C LYS A 30 9.52 7.59 -4.96
N LYS A 31 8.73 7.76 -6.02
CA LYS A 31 7.28 7.90 -5.93
C LYS A 31 6.63 6.63 -5.39
N LEU A 32 7.06 5.46 -5.86
CA LEU A 32 6.57 4.17 -5.37
C LEU A 32 6.87 4.00 -3.89
N ALA A 33 8.12 4.24 -3.48
CA ALA A 33 8.54 4.11 -2.10
C ALA A 33 7.74 5.04 -1.18
N GLY A 34 7.63 6.33 -1.53
CA GLY A 34 6.86 7.29 -0.75
C GLY A 34 5.35 6.99 -0.69
N ALA A 35 4.77 6.47 -1.78
CA ALA A 35 3.37 6.04 -1.78
C ALA A 35 3.13 4.83 -0.86
N MET A 36 4.08 3.88 -0.82
CA MET A 36 4.01 2.73 0.07
C MET A 36 4.24 3.14 1.53
N ASP A 37 5.16 4.06 1.80
CA ASP A 37 5.36 4.63 3.14
C ASP A 37 4.07 5.32 3.65
N GLY A 38 3.41 6.12 2.81
CA GLY A 38 2.10 6.71 3.16
C GLY A 38 1.01 5.68 3.38
N ALA A 39 0.95 4.64 2.54
CA ALA A 39 -0.01 3.54 2.73
C ALA A 39 0.21 2.79 4.05
N VAL A 40 1.45 2.64 4.51
CA VAL A 40 1.76 2.03 5.82
C VAL A 40 1.14 2.82 6.96
N ASP A 41 1.17 4.14 6.91
CA ASP A 41 0.59 5.00 7.94
C ASP A 41 -0.95 4.90 7.95
N GLU A 42 -1.58 4.96 6.78
CA GLU A 42 -3.03 4.82 6.62
C GLU A 42 -3.53 3.46 7.08
N LEU A 43 -2.87 2.37 6.67
CA LEU A 43 -3.21 1.00 7.07
C LEU A 43 -3.01 0.79 8.57
N SER A 44 -1.96 1.38 9.15
CA SER A 44 -1.73 1.33 10.60
C SER A 44 -2.83 2.05 11.37
N ALA A 45 -3.32 3.19 10.87
CA ALA A 45 -4.46 3.89 11.46
C ALA A 45 -5.76 3.07 11.33
N LEU A 46 -6.01 2.49 10.15
CA LEU A 46 -7.17 1.63 9.91
C LEU A 46 -7.17 0.41 10.85
N GLN A 47 -6.03 -0.26 11.01
CA GLN A 47 -5.87 -1.40 11.92
C GLN A 47 -6.23 -1.03 13.36
N ARG A 48 -5.74 0.11 13.86
CA ARG A 48 -6.06 0.60 15.21
C ARG A 48 -7.56 0.89 15.35
N GLY A 49 -8.16 1.51 14.34
CA GLY A 49 -9.60 1.78 14.31
C GLY A 49 -10.45 0.50 14.33
N MET A 50 -10.08 -0.50 13.55
CA MET A 50 -10.76 -1.81 13.54
C MET A 50 -10.69 -2.49 14.90
N ARG A 51 -9.53 -2.50 15.56
CA ARG A 51 -9.38 -3.07 16.92
C ARG A 51 -10.24 -2.33 17.94
N ALA A 52 -10.17 -1.00 17.95
CA ALA A 52 -11.00 -0.20 18.85
C ALA A 52 -12.51 -0.40 18.61
N ASN A 53 -12.92 -0.65 17.37
CA ASN A 53 -14.31 -0.99 17.06
C ASN A 53 -14.69 -2.41 17.50
N ALA A 54 -13.77 -3.36 17.38
CA ALA A 54 -13.97 -4.73 17.87
C ALA A 54 -14.17 -4.72 19.39
N ASP A 55 -13.27 -4.08 20.13
CA ASP A 55 -13.35 -3.96 21.60
C ASP A 55 -14.67 -3.30 22.03
N ARG A 56 -15.09 -2.24 21.32
CA ARG A 56 -16.38 -1.58 21.58
C ARG A 56 -17.58 -2.48 21.29
N ALA A 57 -17.54 -3.26 20.22
CA ALA A 57 -18.61 -4.19 19.89
C ALA A 57 -18.70 -5.32 20.93
N GLU A 58 -17.57 -5.85 21.38
CA GLU A 58 -17.52 -6.86 22.45
C GLU A 58 -18.10 -6.32 23.76
N ALA A 59 -17.68 -5.12 24.18
CA ALA A 59 -18.22 -4.48 25.38
C ALA A 59 -19.73 -4.25 25.27
N LEU A 60 -20.21 -3.80 24.10
CA LEU A 60 -21.63 -3.61 23.85
C LEU A 60 -22.41 -4.93 23.89
N ALA A 61 -21.88 -6.02 23.34
CA ALA A 61 -22.49 -7.34 23.43
C ALA A 61 -22.64 -7.78 24.90
N GLY A 62 -21.64 -7.50 25.75
CA GLY A 62 -21.71 -7.72 27.19
C GLY A 62 -22.79 -6.88 27.87
N HIS A 63 -22.93 -5.61 27.52
CA HIS A 63 -23.99 -4.75 28.05
C HIS A 63 -25.40 -5.22 27.63
N ILE A 64 -25.56 -5.65 26.38
CA ILE A 64 -26.84 -6.19 25.87
C ILE A 64 -27.21 -7.46 26.64
N ALA A 65 -26.25 -8.35 26.85
CA ALA A 65 -26.46 -9.58 27.62
C ALA A 65 -26.83 -9.28 29.08
N HIS A 66 -26.15 -8.32 29.71
CA HIS A 66 -26.45 -7.91 31.09
C HIS A 66 -27.82 -7.24 31.24
N ALA A 67 -28.28 -6.55 30.20
CA ALA A 67 -29.61 -5.93 30.16
C ALA A 67 -30.75 -6.92 29.86
N GLU A 68 -30.46 -8.22 29.78
CA GLU A 68 -31.43 -9.29 29.47
C GLU A 68 -32.23 -9.02 28.18
N LEU A 69 -31.61 -8.33 27.22
CA LEU A 69 -32.19 -8.11 25.90
C LEU A 69 -32.12 -9.39 25.04
N ASP A 70 -32.82 -9.39 23.91
CA ASP A 70 -32.85 -10.53 22.99
C ASP A 70 -31.43 -10.99 22.61
N THR A 71 -31.18 -12.27 22.84
CA THR A 71 -29.90 -12.96 22.59
C THR A 71 -29.41 -12.76 21.16
N LYS A 72 -30.32 -12.57 20.19
CA LYS A 72 -29.97 -12.26 18.81
C LYS A 72 -29.09 -11.01 18.69
N PHE A 73 -29.32 -9.99 19.51
CA PHE A 73 -28.50 -8.77 19.47
C PHE A 73 -27.12 -8.98 20.09
N VAL A 74 -26.99 -9.87 21.08
CA VAL A 74 -25.69 -10.30 21.63
C VAL A 74 -24.88 -11.00 20.54
N GLU A 75 -25.48 -11.97 19.85
CA GLU A 75 -24.82 -12.74 18.79
C GLU A 75 -24.38 -11.87 17.61
N LEU A 76 -25.27 -10.99 17.13
CA LEU A 76 -24.96 -10.08 16.03
C LEU A 76 -23.80 -9.14 16.40
N THR A 77 -23.82 -8.59 17.62
CA THR A 77 -22.79 -7.64 18.06
C THR A 77 -21.44 -8.35 18.29
N SER A 78 -21.46 -9.55 18.87
CA SER A 78 -20.27 -10.39 19.01
C SER A 78 -19.65 -10.76 17.66
N THR A 79 -20.50 -11.10 16.67
CA THR A 79 -20.06 -11.39 15.29
C THR A 79 -19.33 -10.19 14.66
N VAL A 80 -19.81 -8.96 14.90
CA VAL A 80 -19.14 -7.74 14.44
C VAL A 80 -17.77 -7.58 15.09
N SER A 81 -17.65 -7.84 16.39
CA SER A 81 -16.35 -7.80 17.08
C SER A 81 -15.35 -8.77 16.43
N VAL A 82 -15.75 -10.03 16.26
CA VAL A 82 -14.91 -11.07 15.64
C VAL A 82 -14.50 -10.69 14.22
N ALA A 83 -15.45 -10.20 13.41
CA ALA A 83 -15.17 -9.80 12.03
C ALA A 83 -14.17 -8.64 11.96
N LEU A 84 -14.31 -7.63 12.84
CA LEU A 84 -13.38 -6.50 12.92
C LEU A 84 -12.00 -6.92 13.43
N GLY A 85 -11.94 -7.82 14.41
CA GLY A 85 -10.69 -8.40 14.90
C GLY A 85 -9.95 -9.17 13.80
N GLY A 86 -10.67 -9.99 13.04
CA GLY A 86 -10.13 -10.71 11.87
C GLY A 86 -9.65 -9.75 10.78
N ALA A 87 -10.44 -8.75 10.42
CA ALA A 87 -10.05 -7.74 9.43
C ALA A 87 -8.79 -6.97 9.85
N ALA A 88 -8.64 -6.64 11.14
CA ALA A 88 -7.45 -5.97 11.65
C ALA A 88 -6.17 -6.82 11.50
N ILE A 89 -6.27 -8.15 11.55
CA ILE A 89 -5.14 -9.05 11.29
C ILE A 89 -4.73 -8.99 9.81
N GLU A 90 -5.69 -9.00 8.89
CA GLU A 90 -5.40 -8.91 7.45
C GLU A 90 -4.82 -7.54 7.07
N VAL A 91 -5.34 -6.45 7.64
CA VAL A 91 -4.77 -5.10 7.46
C VAL A 91 -3.33 -5.06 7.97
N ARG A 92 -3.01 -5.72 9.09
CA ARG A 92 -1.63 -5.81 9.59
C ARG A 92 -0.70 -6.50 8.57
N LYS A 93 -1.13 -7.60 7.95
CA LYS A 93 -0.33 -8.29 6.91
C LYS A 93 -0.12 -7.41 5.67
N LEU A 94 -1.15 -6.66 5.29
CA LEU A 94 -1.05 -5.70 4.18
C LEU A 94 -0.06 -4.57 4.52
N THR A 95 -0.08 -4.06 5.76
CA THR A 95 0.91 -3.08 6.25
C THR A 95 2.34 -3.63 6.16
N GLU A 96 2.57 -4.87 6.56
CA GLU A 96 3.89 -5.53 6.45
C GLU A 96 4.33 -5.63 4.98
N THR A 97 3.41 -5.98 4.08
CA THR A 97 3.68 -6.05 2.65
C THR A 97 4.05 -4.67 2.09
N ALA A 98 3.30 -3.63 2.43
CA ALA A 98 3.59 -2.25 1.99
C ALA A 98 4.97 -1.79 2.48
N ARG A 99 5.35 -2.07 3.74
CA ARG A 99 6.69 -1.77 4.26
C ARG A 99 7.78 -2.49 3.47
N ASN A 100 7.59 -3.77 3.16
CA ASN A 100 8.57 -4.54 2.39
C ASN A 100 8.75 -3.98 0.97
N VAL A 101 7.66 -3.58 0.31
CA VAL A 101 7.70 -2.95 -1.02
C VAL A 101 8.39 -1.59 -0.95
N ALA A 102 8.10 -0.77 0.07
CA ALA A 102 8.76 0.52 0.26
C ALA A 102 10.28 0.35 0.42
N GLY A 103 10.70 -0.57 1.29
CA GLY A 103 12.12 -0.90 1.50
C GLY A 103 12.80 -1.36 0.21
N THR A 104 12.16 -2.30 -0.51
CA THR A 104 12.66 -2.80 -1.79
C THR A 104 12.78 -1.69 -2.83
N ALA A 105 11.82 -0.75 -2.88
CA ALA A 105 11.85 0.37 -3.80
C ALA A 105 12.97 1.36 -3.47
N HIS A 106 13.20 1.66 -2.17
CA HIS A 106 14.33 2.47 -1.72
C HIS A 106 15.68 1.82 -2.05
N ASP A 107 15.80 0.52 -1.84
CA ASP A 107 17.04 -0.22 -2.13
C ASP A 107 17.30 -0.33 -3.63
N ALA A 108 16.26 -0.58 -4.43
CA ALA A 108 16.34 -0.53 -5.88
C ALA A 108 16.74 0.86 -6.37
N GLN A 109 16.19 1.92 -5.79
CA GLN A 109 16.55 3.30 -6.12
C GLN A 109 18.04 3.57 -5.86
N ARG A 110 18.53 3.17 -4.68
CA ARG A 110 19.93 3.33 -4.27
C ARG A 110 20.86 2.56 -5.18
N THR A 111 20.56 1.29 -5.44
CA THR A 111 21.34 0.42 -6.32
C THR A 111 21.38 0.97 -7.75
N HIS A 112 20.23 1.39 -8.28
CA HIS A 112 20.14 2.00 -9.61
C HIS A 112 20.93 3.31 -9.68
N SER A 113 20.96 4.11 -8.62
CA SER A 113 21.78 5.32 -8.53
C SER A 113 23.28 5.00 -8.59
N GLN A 114 23.72 3.99 -7.85
CA GLN A 114 25.13 3.57 -7.81
C GLN A 114 25.61 3.03 -9.17
N LEU A 115 24.80 2.22 -9.84
CA LEU A 115 25.17 1.59 -11.11
C LEU A 115 25.08 2.55 -12.30
N TYR A 116 24.04 3.38 -12.36
CA TYR A 116 23.72 4.16 -13.56
C TYR A 116 23.86 5.67 -13.38
N GLY A 117 24.02 6.17 -12.16
CA GLY A 117 24.23 7.59 -11.88
C GLY A 117 25.45 8.15 -12.61
N PRO A 118 26.65 7.56 -12.45
CA PRO A 118 27.84 8.02 -13.17
C PRO A 118 27.66 7.98 -14.70
N LEU A 119 26.96 6.99 -15.24
CA LEU A 119 26.70 6.88 -16.67
C LEU A 119 25.76 8.00 -17.17
N ASP A 120 24.74 8.36 -16.39
CA ASP A 120 23.87 9.48 -16.70
C ASP A 120 24.59 10.83 -16.61
N ASP A 121 25.53 10.99 -15.67
CA ASP A 121 26.34 12.20 -15.53
C ASP A 121 27.25 12.38 -16.76
N VAL A 122 27.96 11.33 -17.18
CA VAL A 122 28.81 11.37 -18.39
C VAL A 122 27.95 11.58 -19.65
N ARG A 123 26.73 11.01 -19.70
CA ARG A 123 25.80 11.29 -20.80
C ARG A 123 25.34 12.75 -20.83
N SER A 124 25.13 13.34 -19.65
CA SER A 124 24.58 14.69 -19.50
C SER A 124 25.63 15.79 -19.62
N SER A 125 26.91 15.50 -19.33
CA SER A 125 28.01 16.47 -19.39
C SER A 125 28.70 16.55 -20.76
N ARG A 126 28.47 15.58 -21.66
CA ARG A 126 29.06 15.57 -23.00
C ARG A 126 28.48 16.66 -23.90
N ARG A 127 29.37 17.37 -24.61
CA ARG A 127 28.99 18.34 -25.66
C ARG A 127 28.62 17.65 -26.97
N GLU A 128 29.13 16.44 -27.22
CA GLU A 128 28.84 15.70 -28.45
C GLU A 128 27.43 15.08 -28.42
N ARG A 129 26.70 15.21 -29.53
CA ARG A 129 25.40 14.55 -29.70
C ARG A 129 25.58 13.04 -29.82
N THR A 130 25.19 12.32 -28.78
CA THR A 130 25.07 10.85 -28.83
C THR A 130 23.71 10.42 -29.38
N PRO A 131 23.62 9.23 -30.00
CA PRO A 131 22.36 8.69 -30.48
C PRO A 131 21.31 8.62 -29.37
N LYS A 132 20.12 9.17 -29.63
CA LYS A 132 19.01 9.14 -28.67
C LYS A 132 18.48 7.69 -28.53
N PRO A 133 17.84 7.34 -27.40
CA PRO A 133 17.08 6.10 -27.28
C PRO A 133 16.13 5.93 -28.48
N GLY A 134 16.18 4.76 -29.13
CA GLY A 134 15.43 4.49 -30.37
C GLY A 134 16.21 4.71 -31.67
N PHE A 135 17.42 5.28 -31.64
CA PHE A 135 18.24 5.46 -32.86
C PHE A 135 18.58 4.14 -33.58
N PHE A 136 18.69 3.04 -32.84
CA PHE A 136 18.96 1.71 -33.39
C PHE A 136 17.70 0.84 -33.54
N ALA A 137 16.52 1.35 -33.17
CA ALA A 137 15.27 0.64 -33.41
C ALA A 137 14.91 0.84 -34.89
N ARG A 138 15.11 -0.19 -35.70
CA ARG A 138 14.67 -0.25 -37.10
C ARG A 138 13.15 -0.36 -37.19
#